data_AF-A0A7T5E7L8-F1
#
_entry.id   AF-A0A7T5E7L8-F1
#
_cell.length_a   1.000
_cell.length_b   1.000
_cell.length_c   1.000
_cell.angle_alpha   90.00
_cell.angle_beta   90.00
_cell.angle_gamma   90.00
#
_symmetry.space_group_name_H-M   'P 1'
#
loop_
_entity.id
_entity.type
_entity.pdbx_description
1 polymer ?
#
loop_
_entity_poly.entity_id
_entity_poly.type
_entity_poly.pdbx_seq_one_letter_code
_entity_poly.pdbx_strand_id
1 'polypeptide(L)'
;MADIPTDTVLADKGYDADKRVIEPLEAQGKTAVIPPKRNRKTPREYDRDLYKARHLIENFFAKLKQYRAIATRYDKLAETFLSAIYMAACVIWLI
;
A
#
# COMPACT_ATOMS: atom_id res chain seq x y z
N MET A 1 -2.99 -13.84 8.58
CA MET A 1 -2.14 -12.67 8.23
C MET A 1 -1.01 -12.70 9.22
N ALA A 2 0.26 -12.68 8.77
CA ALA A 2 1.40 -12.64 9.68
C ALA A 2 1.26 -11.46 10.65
N ASP A 3 1.60 -11.66 11.91
CA ASP A 3 1.61 -10.60 12.91
C ASP A 3 2.76 -9.66 12.59
N ILE A 4 2.46 -8.59 11.83
CA ILE A 4 3.42 -7.53 11.55
C ILE A 4 3.30 -6.54 12.72
N PRO A 5 4.36 -6.35 13.53
CA PRO A 5 4.35 -5.43 14.66
C PRO A 5 4.32 -4.00 14.12
N THR A 6 3.12 -3.46 13.93
CA THR A 6 2.89 -2.10 13.42
C THR A 6 1.76 -1.45 14.19
N ASP A 7 2.02 -0.27 14.76
CA ASP A 7 1.02 0.50 15.50
C ASP A 7 0.04 1.23 14.56
N THR A 8 0.44 1.47 13.31
CA THR A 8 -0.33 2.26 12.34
C THR A 8 -0.31 1.64 10.95
N VAL A 9 -1.46 1.66 10.28
CA VAL A 9 -1.65 1.13 8.93
C VAL A 9 -2.15 2.24 8.01
N LEU A 10 -1.38 2.50 6.94
CA LEU A 10 -1.78 3.39 5.85
C LEU A 10 -2.37 2.56 4.71
N ALA A 11 -3.55 2.93 4.23
CA ALA A 11 -4.14 2.28 3.07
C ALA A 11 -4.95 3.24 2.20
N ASP A 12 -5.20 2.81 0.96
CA ASP A 12 -6.03 3.58 0.04
C ASP A 12 -7.48 3.70 0.52
N LYS A 13 -8.16 4.77 0.08
CA LYS A 13 -9.58 5.03 0.33
C LYS A 13 -10.50 3.84 -0.02
N GLY A 14 -10.11 3.00 -0.98
CA GLY A 14 -10.82 1.77 -1.32
C GLY A 14 -11.02 0.82 -0.12
N TYR A 15 -10.07 0.83 0.82
CA TYR A 15 -10.05 0.01 2.04
C TYR A 15 -10.86 0.59 3.20
N ASP A 16 -11.59 1.70 3.01
CA ASP A 16 -12.61 2.16 3.95
C ASP A 16 -13.78 1.16 3.96
N ALA A 17 -13.66 0.15 4.81
CA ALA A 17 -14.64 -0.90 5.05
C ALA A 17 -14.57 -1.35 6.51
N ASP A 18 -15.64 -1.13 7.26
CA ASP A 18 -15.67 -1.32 8.71
C ASP A 18 -15.37 -2.78 9.10
N LYS A 19 -16.27 -3.69 8.74
CA LYS A 19 -16.17 -5.13 9.09
C LYS A 19 -14.93 -5.84 8.56
N ARG A 20 -14.40 -5.40 7.42
CA ARG A 20 -13.31 -6.10 6.72
C ARG A 20 -11.93 -5.57 7.05
N VAL A 21 -11.82 -4.29 7.41
CA VAL A 21 -10.53 -3.60 7.53
C VAL A 21 -10.46 -2.87 8.87
N ILE A 22 -11.40 -1.97 9.16
CA ILE A 22 -11.28 -1.08 10.32
C ILE A 22 -11.46 -1.84 11.64
N GLU A 23 -12.55 -2.60 11.79
CA GLU A 23 -12.85 -3.36 13.01
C GLU A 23 -11.73 -4.39 13.32
N PRO A 24 -11.20 -5.17 12.35
CA PRO A 24 -10.06 -6.05 12.62
C PRO A 24 -8.77 -5.33 13.01
N LEU A 25 -8.52 -4.13 12.45
CA LEU A 25 -7.34 -3.33 12.81
C LEU A 25 -7.47 -2.77 14.23
N GLU A 26 -8.64 -2.24 14.57
CA GLU A 26 -8.94 -1.74 15.92
C GLU A 26 -8.90 -2.87 16.96
N ALA A 27 -9.41 -4.06 16.62
CA ALA A 27 -9.32 -5.25 17.48
C ALA A 27 -7.87 -5.71 17.73
N GLN A 28 -6.95 -5.38 16.81
CA GLN A 28 -5.52 -5.62 16.97
C GLN A 28 -4.79 -4.43 17.63
N GLY A 29 -5.51 -3.38 18.06
CA GLY A 29 -4.92 -2.17 18.62
C GLY A 29 -4.20 -1.28 17.61
N LYS A 30 -4.45 -1.45 16.32
CA LYS A 30 -3.76 -0.73 15.23
C LYS A 30 -4.57 0.48 14.78
N THR A 31 -3.89 1.60 14.58
CA THR A 31 -4.50 2.84 14.07
C THR A 31 -4.62 2.78 12.54
N ALA A 32 -5.84 2.95 12.02
CA ALA A 32 -6.10 2.94 10.58
C ALA A 32 -6.08 4.36 9.99
N VAL A 33 -5.01 4.70 9.26
CA VAL A 33 -4.87 5.96 8.50
C VAL A 33 -5.40 5.73 7.08
N ILE A 34 -6.73 5.67 6.99
CA ILE A 34 -7.45 5.38 5.75
C ILE A 34 -8.50 6.46 5.54
N PRO A 35 -8.45 7.24 4.44
CA PRO A 35 -9.44 8.27 4.17
C PRO A 35 -10.83 7.67 4.04
N PRO A 36 -11.87 8.29 4.63
CA PRO A 36 -13.23 7.82 4.50
C PRO A 36 -13.74 8.01 3.07
N LYS A 37 -14.56 7.07 2.58
CA LYS A 37 -15.25 7.17 1.30
C LYS A 37 -16.17 8.39 1.29
N ARG A 38 -16.32 9.01 0.11
CA ARG A 38 -17.11 10.24 -0.06
C ARG A 38 -18.60 10.02 0.25
N ASN A 39 -19.09 8.80 0.08
CA ASN A 39 -20.48 8.40 0.32
C ASN A 39 -20.73 7.89 1.76
N ARG A 40 -19.73 7.96 2.65
CA ARG A 40 -19.88 7.53 4.04
C ARG A 40 -20.78 8.52 4.79
N LYS A 41 -21.82 8.02 5.47
CA LYS A 41 -22.77 8.84 6.24
C LYS A 41 -22.09 9.57 7.40
N THR A 42 -21.18 8.88 8.08
CA THR A 42 -20.41 9.41 9.20
C THR A 42 -18.92 9.31 8.86
N PRO A 43 -18.30 10.40 8.35
CA PRO A 43 -16.88 10.43 8.06
C PRO A 43 -16.06 10.16 9.32
N ARG A 44 -15.03 9.32 9.21
CA ARG A 44 -14.06 9.10 10.29
C ARG A 44 -12.95 10.14 10.19
N GLU A 45 -12.44 10.55 11.35
CA GLU A 45 -11.20 11.31 11.40
C GLU A 45 -10.02 10.39 11.10
N TYR A 46 -9.01 10.93 10.43
CA TYR A 46 -7.77 10.23 10.11
C TYR A 46 -6.64 11.25 10.04
N ASP A 47 -5.42 10.80 10.35
CA ASP A 47 -4.24 11.64 10.24
C ASP A 47 -3.91 11.91 8.76
N ARG A 48 -4.22 13.14 8.33
CA ARG A 48 -3.99 13.58 6.95
C ARG A 48 -2.52 13.78 6.63
N ASP A 49 -1.73 14.18 7.61
CA ASP A 49 -0.31 14.44 7.42
C ASP A 49 0.44 13.13 7.29
N LEU A 50 0.12 12.15 8.13
CA LEU A 50 0.66 10.80 7.99
C LEU A 50 0.20 10.14 6.69
N TYR A 51 -1.05 10.37 6.26
CA TYR A 51 -1.54 9.86 4.97
C TYR A 51 -0.72 10.37 3.77
N LYS A 52 -0.10 11.57 3.84
CA LYS A 52 0.76 12.08 2.76
C LYS A 52 1.91 11.12 2.46
N ALA A 53 2.47 10.43 3.46
CA ALA A 53 3.57 9.47 3.27
C ALA A 53 3.25 8.36 2.26
N ARG A 54 1.97 8.11 1.95
CA ARG A 54 1.53 7.20 0.87
C ARG A 54 2.10 7.59 -0.50
N HIS A 55 2.45 8.87 -0.74
CA HIS A 55 3.08 9.27 -1.99
C HIS A 55 4.42 8.54 -2.24
N LEU A 56 5.11 8.09 -1.19
CA LEU A 56 6.39 7.37 -1.31
C LEU A 56 6.20 6.02 -2.01
N ILE A 57 5.19 5.25 -1.59
CA ILE A 57 4.89 3.96 -2.21
C ILE A 57 4.32 4.13 -3.61
N GLU A 58 3.52 5.18 -3.86
CA GLU A 58 3.03 5.50 -5.21
C GLU A 58 4.18 5.84 -6.16
N ASN A 59 5.13 6.67 -5.73
CA ASN A 59 6.32 7.01 -6.51
C ASN A 59 7.18 5.77 -6.79
N PHE A 60 7.33 4.87 -5.81
CA PHE A 60 8.03 3.62 -5.99
C PHE A 60 7.39 2.75 -7.09
N PHE A 61 6.07 2.56 -7.05
CA PHE A 61 5.36 1.82 -8.11
C PHE A 61 5.38 2.54 -9.46
N ALA A 62 5.35 3.87 -9.48
CA ALA A 62 5.51 4.65 -10.70
C ALA A 62 6.89 4.40 -11.34
N LYS A 63 7.97 4.42 -10.55
CA LYS A 63 9.33 4.07 -10.99
C LYS A 63 9.41 2.61 -11.48
N LEU A 64 8.84 1.65 -10.74
CA LEU A 64 8.79 0.25 -11.18
C LEU A 64 8.13 0.08 -12.55
N LYS A 65 7.07 0.83 -12.82
CA LYS A 65 6.36 0.77 -14.11
C LYS A 65 7.10 1.46 -15.27
N GLN A 66 8.19 2.18 -15.02
CA GLN A 66 9.06 2.67 -16.09
C GLN A 66 9.78 1.53 -16.81
N TYR A 67 10.03 0.41 -16.10
CA TYR A 67 10.57 -0.80 -16.69
C TYR A 67 9.48 -1.52 -17.47
N ARG A 68 9.50 -1.39 -18.81
CA ARG A 68 8.49 -1.97 -19.71
C ARG A 68 8.23 -3.46 -19.42
N ALA A 69 9.28 -4.25 -19.22
CA ALA A 69 9.16 -5.68 -18.93
C ALA A 69 8.36 -5.99 -17.67
N ILE A 70 8.50 -5.16 -16.63
CA ILE A 70 7.73 -5.27 -15.38
C ILE A 70 6.29 -4.80 -15.63
N ALA A 71 6.11 -3.64 -16.27
CA ALA A 71 4.79 -3.05 -16.51
C ALA A 71 3.87 -3.95 -17.34
N THR A 72 4.41 -4.64 -18.36
CA THR A 72 3.64 -5.54 -19.23
C THR A 72 3.68 -7.00 -18.78
N ARG A 73 4.40 -7.32 -17.69
CA ARG A 73 4.61 -8.67 -17.20
C ARG A 73 5.06 -9.63 -18.31
N TYR A 74 6.18 -9.31 -18.97
CA TYR A 74 6.70 -10.14 -20.06
C TYR A 74 7.21 -11.50 -19.60
N ASP A 75 7.73 -11.58 -18.38
CA ASP A 75 8.21 -12.83 -17.81
C ASP A 75 7.07 -13.83 -17.60
N LYS A 76 7.21 -15.01 -18.20
CA LYS A 76 6.21 -16.08 -18.11
C LYS A 76 6.22 -16.78 -16.75
N LEU A 77 7.40 -16.89 -16.14
CA LEU A 77 7.58 -17.54 -14.85
C LEU A 77 7.47 -16.51 -13.72
N ALA A 78 6.71 -16.85 -12.68
CA ALA A 78 6.51 -15.97 -11.53
C ALA A 78 7.85 -15.64 -10.81
N GLU A 79 8.76 -16.61 -10.74
CA GLU A 79 10.08 -16.44 -10.10
C GLU A 79 10.96 -15.45 -10.86
N THR A 80 10.97 -15.52 -12.19
CA THR A 80 11.73 -14.58 -13.04
C THR A 80 11.16 -13.17 -12.90
N PHE A 81 9.82 -13.04 -12.96
CA PHE A 81 9.15 -11.75 -12.77
C PHE A 81 9.47 -11.13 -11.40
N LEU A 82 9.42 -11.93 -10.34
CA LEU A 82 9.74 -11.49 -8.98
C LEU A 82 11.21 -11.08 -8.85
N SER A 83 12.12 -11.82 -9.47
CA SER A 83 13.56 -11.47 -9.51
C SER A 83 13.78 -10.13 -10.21
N ALA A 84 13.07 -9.87 -11.32
CA ALA A 84 13.11 -8.58 -12.02
C ALA A 84 12.59 -7.43 -11.13
N ILE A 85 11.50 -7.66 -10.37
CA ILE A 85 10.99 -6.69 -9.39
C ILE A 85 12.04 -6.38 -8.33
N TYR A 86 12.67 -7.39 -7.74
CA TYR A 86 13.71 -7.17 -6.71
C TYR A 86 14.91 -6.40 -7.26
N MET A 87 15.37 -6.75 -8.46
CA MET A 87 16.46 -6.04 -9.12
C MET A 87 16.12 -4.56 -9.34
N ALA A 88 14.94 -4.27 -9.89
CA ALA A 88 14.48 -2.89 -10.10
C ALA A 88 14.29 -2.15 -8.77
N ALA A 89 13.77 -2.82 -7.73
CA ALA A 89 13.61 -2.23 -6.41
C ALA A 89 14.96 -1.83 -5.78
N CYS A 90 15.98 -2.68 -5.88
CA CYS A 90 17.34 -2.36 -5.43
C CYS A 90 17.90 -1.13 -6.17
N VAL A 91 17.74 -1.06 -7.49
CA VAL A 91 18.20 0.10 -8.28
C VAL A 91 17.45 1.37 -7.86
N ILE A 92 16.13 1.30 -7.70
CA ILE A 92 15.32 2.45 -7.26
C ILE A 92 15.71 2.94 -5.86
N TRP A 93 16.13 2.04 -4.97
CA TRP A 93 16.56 2.37 -3.61
C TRP A 93 17.93 3.07 -3.57
N LEU A 94 18.84 2.72 -4.48
CA LEU A 94 20.20 3.26 -4.53
C LEU A 94 20.29 4.64 -5.20
N ILE A 95 19.22 5.11 -5.85
CA ILE A 95 19.14 6.40 -6.55
C ILE A 95 18.36 7.41 -5.70
#